data_AF-A0A0Q5L521-F1
#
_entry.id   AF-A0A0Q5L521-F1
#
_cell.length_a   1.000
_cell.length_b   1.000
_cell.length_c   1.000
_cell.angle_alpha   90.00
_cell.angle_beta   90.00
_cell.angle_gamma   90.00
#
_symmetry.space_group_name_H-M   'P 1'
#
loop_
_entity.id
_entity.type
_entity.pdbx_description
1 polymer ?
#
loop_
_entity_poly.entity_id
_entity_poly.type
_entity_poly.pdbx_seq_one_letter_code
_entity_poly.pdbx_strand_id
1 'polypeptide(L)'
;MKKRFYAIGFFVLIAFDTLAQISFKLAGEHALPLEFSGDWLARVFGQPWIYGAFVGYVGAFFTWMTLLEHAPIGPAFAASHLEVVSVLAFSAIFFNEPIGWPQLLGALLIAGGIACLARSEAAEQPPDAPGAPGTPRGA
;
A
#
# COMPACT_ATOMS: atom_id res chain seq x y z
N MET A 1 -9.47 7.09 -18.90
CA MET A 1 -9.13 5.69 -18.57
C MET A 1 -8.00 5.59 -17.53
N LYS A 2 -6.90 6.34 -17.66
CA LYS A 2 -5.76 6.35 -16.71
C LYS A 2 -6.14 6.55 -15.22
N LYS A 3 -7.03 7.51 -14.90
CA LYS A 3 -7.49 7.73 -13.50
C LYS A 3 -8.16 6.51 -12.85
N ARG A 4 -8.96 5.74 -13.62
CA ARG A 4 -9.60 4.51 -13.13
C ARG A 4 -8.57 3.40 -12.92
N PHE A 5 -7.59 3.29 -13.82
CA PHE A 5 -6.48 2.35 -13.67
C PHE A 5 -5.69 2.62 -12.39
N TYR A 6 -5.30 3.87 -12.11
CA TYR A 6 -4.60 4.20 -10.87
C TYR A 6 -5.45 3.92 -9.63
N ALA A 7 -6.72 4.33 -9.62
CA ALA A 7 -7.60 4.08 -8.48
C ALA A 7 -7.76 2.58 -8.17
N ILE A 8 -7.94 1.76 -9.21
CA ILE A 8 -8.03 0.31 -9.08
C ILE A 8 -6.68 -0.26 -8.63
N GLY A 9 -5.58 0.15 -9.25
CA GLY A 9 -4.24 -0.32 -8.91
C GLY A 9 -3.87 -0.03 -7.46
N PHE A 10 -4.09 1.21 -6.98
CA PHE A 10 -3.84 1.56 -5.58
C PHE A 10 -4.75 0.81 -4.62
N PHE A 11 -6.02 0.61 -4.97
CA PHE A 11 -6.92 -0.19 -4.14
C PHE A 11 -6.44 -1.64 -4.03
N VAL A 12 -6.03 -2.25 -5.15
CA VAL A 12 -5.50 -3.62 -5.18
C VAL A 12 -4.18 -3.71 -4.42
N LEU A 13 -3.30 -2.70 -4.55
CA LEU A 13 -2.04 -2.62 -3.81
C LEU A 13 -2.30 -2.62 -2.30
N ILE A 14 -3.13 -1.69 -1.84
CA ILE A 14 -3.52 -1.59 -0.42
C ILE A 14 -4.15 -2.89 0.08
N ALA A 15 -4.97 -3.56 -0.73
CA ALA A 15 -5.57 -4.84 -0.35
C ALA A 15 -4.50 -5.94 -0.16
N PHE A 16 -3.52 -6.03 -1.06
CA PHE A 16 -2.41 -6.98 -0.93
C PHE A 16 -1.50 -6.67 0.26
N ASP A 17 -1.16 -5.40 0.48
CA ASP A 17 -0.35 -4.97 1.63
C ASP A 17 -1.09 -5.25 2.95
N THR A 18 -2.38 -4.93 3.01
CA THR A 18 -3.22 -5.22 4.18
C THR A 18 -3.31 -6.73 4.45
N LEU A 19 -3.52 -7.54 3.40
CA LEU A 19 -3.51 -9.00 3.49
C LEU A 19 -2.18 -9.50 4.06
N ALA A 20 -1.05 -8.98 3.56
CA ALA A 20 0.27 -9.37 4.03
C ALA A 20 0.47 -9.05 5.51
N GLN A 21 0.18 -7.82 5.92
CA GLN A 21 0.36 -7.35 7.30
C GLN A 21 -0.52 -8.12 8.30
N ILE A 22 -1.79 -8.34 7.98
CA ILE A 22 -2.71 -9.15 8.79
C ILE A 22 -2.23 -10.60 8.86
N SER A 23 -1.79 -11.15 7.73
CA SER A 23 -1.29 -12.52 7.65
C SER A 23 -0.02 -12.73 8.48
N PHE A 24 0.91 -11.77 8.49
CA PHE A 24 2.08 -11.83 9.37
C PHE A 24 1.72 -11.80 10.84
N LYS A 25 0.78 -10.94 11.22
CA LYS A 25 0.29 -10.87 12.60
C LYS A 25 -0.27 -12.23 13.03
N LEU A 26 -1.18 -12.80 12.25
CA LEU A 26 -1.80 -14.09 12.54
C LEU A 26 -0.76 -15.24 12.53
N ALA A 27 0.16 -15.27 11.57
CA ALA A 27 1.21 -16.28 11.52
C ALA A 27 2.11 -16.20 12.77
N GLY A 28 2.45 -14.99 13.22
CA GLY A 28 3.25 -14.76 14.43
C GLY A 28 2.54 -15.22 15.70
N GLU A 29 1.27 -14.86 15.87
CA GLU A 29 0.46 -15.27 17.03
C GLU A 29 0.32 -16.80 17.12
N HIS A 30 0.09 -17.47 15.99
CA HIS A 30 -0.09 -18.92 15.95
C HIS A 30 1.23 -19.72 15.96
N ALA A 31 2.39 -19.05 15.82
CA ALA A 31 3.70 -19.69 15.87
C ALA A 31 4.40 -19.57 17.23
N LEU A 32 3.74 -19.02 18.25
CA LEU A 32 4.27 -18.92 19.61
C LEU A 32 4.67 -20.30 20.18
N PRO A 33 5.70 -20.36 21.06
CA PRO A 33 6.57 -19.27 21.53
C PRO A 33 7.58 -18.79 20.46
N LEU A 34 7.99 -17.52 20.55
CA LEU A 34 9.03 -16.94 19.70
C LEU A 34 10.41 -17.37 20.19
N GLU A 35 11.05 -18.25 19.42
CA GLU A 35 12.36 -18.80 19.72
C GLU A 35 13.13 -19.00 18.42
N PHE A 36 14.45 -18.81 18.44
CA PHE A 36 15.28 -19.04 17.27
C PHE A 36 15.62 -20.53 17.16
N SER A 37 14.62 -21.33 16.77
CA SER A 37 14.74 -22.80 16.65
C SER A 37 14.14 -23.30 15.33
N GLY A 38 14.60 -24.49 14.90
CA GLY A 38 13.98 -25.19 13.77
C GLY A 38 12.51 -25.52 14.03
N ASP A 39 12.14 -25.78 15.28
CA ASP A 39 10.77 -26.08 15.68
C ASP A 39 9.85 -24.87 15.52
N TRP A 40 10.31 -23.68 15.89
CA TRP A 40 9.57 -22.43 15.62
C TRP A 40 9.40 -22.21 14.13
N LEU A 41 10.46 -22.42 13.34
CA LEU A 41 10.39 -22.26 11.90
C LEU A 41 9.37 -23.23 11.27
N ALA A 42 9.36 -24.49 11.73
CA ALA A 42 8.37 -25.48 11.31
C ALA A 42 6.94 -25.06 11.70
N ARG A 43 6.73 -24.47 12.88
CA ARG A 43 5.43 -23.90 13.27
C ARG A 43 5.01 -22.76 12.35
N VAL A 44 5.90 -21.80 12.07
CA VAL A 44 5.63 -20.66 11.18
C VAL A 44 5.19 -21.15 9.80
N PHE A 45 5.94 -22.06 9.19
CA PHE A 45 5.59 -22.62 7.88
C PHE A 45 4.38 -23.56 7.93
N GLY A 46 4.00 -24.09 9.09
CA GLY A 46 2.78 -24.86 9.27
C GLY A 46 1.50 -24.01 9.31
N GLN A 47 1.60 -22.69 9.53
CA GLN A 47 0.43 -21.83 9.61
C GLN A 47 -0.02 -21.35 8.22
N PRO A 48 -1.31 -21.50 7.85
CA PRO A 48 -1.81 -21.08 6.54
C PRO A 48 -1.58 -19.59 6.27
N TRP A 49 -1.56 -18.78 7.34
CA TRP A 49 -1.37 -17.34 7.28
C TRP A 49 -0.03 -16.93 6.67
N ILE A 50 1.06 -17.69 6.84
CA ILE A 50 2.34 -17.32 6.21
C ILE A 50 2.26 -17.34 4.68
N TYR A 51 1.44 -18.23 4.13
CA TYR A 51 1.19 -18.31 2.69
C TYR A 51 0.30 -17.17 2.21
N GLY A 52 -0.65 -16.73 3.04
CA GLY A 52 -1.38 -15.47 2.83
C GLY A 52 -0.43 -14.27 2.75
N ALA A 53 0.59 -14.23 3.61
CA ALA A 53 1.62 -13.20 3.58
C ALA A 53 2.47 -13.23 2.30
N PHE A 54 2.86 -14.42 1.83
CA PHE A 54 3.55 -14.57 0.55
C PHE A 54 2.70 -14.10 -0.64
N VAL A 55 1.41 -14.50 -0.69
CA VAL A 55 0.49 -14.06 -1.74
C VAL A 55 0.33 -12.53 -1.71
N GLY A 56 0.16 -11.95 -0.52
CA GLY A 56 0.12 -10.51 -0.32
C GLY A 56 1.37 -9.82 -0.87
N TYR A 57 2.57 -10.26 -0.46
CA TYR A 57 3.82 -9.67 -0.94
C TYR A 57 4.03 -9.78 -2.45
N VAL A 58 3.78 -10.96 -3.02
CA VAL A 58 3.94 -11.19 -4.46
C VAL A 58 2.94 -10.33 -5.24
N GLY A 59 1.68 -10.29 -4.80
CA GLY A 59 0.63 -9.46 -5.40
C GLY A 59 0.95 -7.97 -5.33
N ALA A 60 1.39 -7.49 -4.17
CA ALA A 60 1.79 -6.11 -3.96
C ALA A 60 2.97 -5.73 -4.86
N PHE A 61 3.99 -6.59 -4.97
CA PHE A 61 5.15 -6.37 -5.82
C PHE A 61 4.77 -6.13 -7.29
N PHE A 62 3.99 -7.04 -7.89
CA PHE A 62 3.58 -6.89 -9.29
C PHE A 62 2.65 -5.71 -9.50
N THR A 63 1.73 -5.46 -8.56
CA THR A 63 0.83 -4.30 -8.64
C THR A 63 1.61 -2.99 -8.57
N TRP A 64 2.60 -2.92 -7.68
CA TRP A 64 3.48 -1.76 -7.52
C TRP A 64 4.34 -1.51 -8.76
N MET A 65 5.01 -2.54 -9.30
CA MET A 65 5.80 -2.42 -10.54
C MET A 65 4.92 -1.93 -11.71
N THR A 66 3.71 -2.47 -11.83
CA THR A 66 2.74 -2.07 -12.85
C THR A 66 2.28 -0.62 -12.68
N LEU A 67 2.06 -0.17 -11.44
CA LEU A 67 1.74 1.22 -11.13
C LEU A 67 2.89 2.15 -11.45
N LEU A 68 4.13 1.79 -11.09
CA LEU A 68 5.32 2.60 -11.34
C LEU A 68 5.62 2.82 -12.82
N GLU A 69 5.24 1.88 -13.70
CA GLU A 69 5.37 2.05 -15.14
C GLU A 69 4.52 3.22 -15.67
N HIS A 70 3.43 3.56 -14.98
CA HIS A 70 2.43 4.51 -15.49
C HIS A 70 2.20 5.72 -14.59
N ALA A 71 2.41 5.63 -13.28
CA ALA A 71 2.08 6.64 -12.30
C ALA A 71 3.33 7.47 -11.93
N PRO A 72 3.19 8.78 -11.71
CA PRO A 72 4.27 9.59 -11.16
C PRO A 72 4.65 9.06 -9.76
N ILE A 73 5.96 8.91 -9.54
CA ILE A 73 6.51 8.28 -8.32
C ILE A 73 6.07 9.03 -7.06
N GLY A 74 5.98 10.37 -7.10
CA GLY A 74 5.59 11.20 -5.95
C GLY A 74 4.22 10.85 -5.37
N PRO A 75 3.12 11.02 -6.14
CA PRO A 75 1.78 10.61 -5.71
C PRO A 75 1.66 9.13 -5.36
N ALA A 76 2.34 8.26 -6.13
CA ALA A 76 2.28 6.82 -5.91
C ALA A 76 2.89 6.41 -4.57
N PHE A 77 4.04 7.01 -4.24
CA PHE A 77 4.71 6.79 -2.97
C PHE A 77 3.90 7.33 -1.80
N ALA A 78 3.24 8.49 -1.91
CA ALA A 78 2.37 8.95 -0.84
C ALA A 78 1.14 8.05 -0.64
N ALA A 79 0.50 7.63 -1.73
CA ALA A 79 -0.67 6.77 -1.67
C ALA A 79 -0.37 5.38 -1.08
N SER A 80 0.83 4.82 -1.26
CA SER A 80 1.21 3.53 -0.67
C SER A 80 1.21 3.57 0.86
N HIS A 81 1.47 4.72 1.49
CA HIS A 81 1.42 4.86 2.96
C HIS A 81 -0.01 4.79 3.52
N LEU A 82 -1.03 4.84 2.66
CA LEU A 82 -2.41 4.59 3.07
C LEU A 82 -2.58 3.14 3.57
N GLU A 83 -1.65 2.23 3.24
CA GLU A 83 -1.59 0.88 3.81
C GLU A 83 -1.62 0.93 5.36
N VAL A 84 -0.88 1.85 5.98
CA VAL A 84 -0.76 1.94 7.44
C VAL A 84 -2.11 2.26 8.07
N VAL A 85 -2.87 3.16 7.44
CA VAL A 85 -4.22 3.52 7.87
C VAL A 85 -5.17 2.34 7.67
N SER A 86 -5.08 1.63 6.55
CA SER A 86 -5.91 0.46 6.30
C SER A 86 -5.62 -0.69 7.27
N VAL A 87 -4.35 -0.98 7.56
CA VAL A 87 -3.95 -2.01 8.52
C VAL A 87 -4.44 -1.65 9.90
N LEU A 88 -4.30 -0.39 10.33
CA LEU A 88 -4.85 0.07 11.61
C LEU A 88 -6.37 -0.14 11.70
N ALA A 89 -7.10 0.25 10.65
CA ALA A 89 -8.56 0.10 10.59
C ALA A 89 -8.98 -1.39 10.63
N PHE A 90 -8.35 -2.23 9.82
CA PHE A 90 -8.63 -3.67 9.81
C PHE A 90 -8.22 -4.34 11.12
N SER A 91 -7.11 -3.93 11.73
CA SER A 91 -6.70 -4.41 13.05
C SER A 91 -7.77 -4.15 14.11
N ALA A 92 -8.34 -2.95 14.14
CA ALA A 92 -9.42 -2.63 15.08
C ALA A 92 -10.71 -3.42 14.78
N ILE A 93 -11.06 -3.62 13.51
CA ILE A 93 -12.30 -4.32 13.12
C ILE A 93 -12.20 -5.82 13.36
N PHE A 94 -11.11 -6.46 12.93
CA PHE A 94 -10.97 -7.91 12.94
C PHE A 94 -10.42 -8.46 14.27
N PHE A 95 -9.62 -7.67 14.98
CA PHE A 95 -8.95 -8.10 16.21
C PHE A 95 -9.45 -7.38 17.47
N ASN A 96 -10.41 -6.44 17.33
CA ASN A 96 -10.92 -5.61 18.43
C ASN A 96 -9.81 -4.89 19.21
N GLU A 97 -8.73 -4.52 18.52
CA GLU A 97 -7.62 -3.80 19.14
C GLU A 97 -8.00 -2.34 19.41
N PRO A 98 -7.79 -1.84 20.63
CA PRO A 98 -8.13 -0.47 20.97
C PRO A 98 -7.22 0.50 20.20
N ILE A 99 -7.82 1.35 19.37
CA ILE A 99 -7.11 2.47 18.74
C ILE A 99 -6.97 3.58 19.78
N GLY A 100 -5.75 3.81 20.24
CA GLY A 100 -5.44 4.94 21.11
C GLY A 100 -5.43 6.28 20.38
N TRP A 101 -5.50 7.36 21.16
CA TRP A 101 -5.40 8.73 20.65
C TRP A 101 -4.15 8.99 19.79
N PRO A 102 -2.94 8.49 20.15
CA PRO A 102 -1.76 8.68 19.31
C PRO A 102 -1.89 8.04 17.92
N GLN A 103 -2.46 6.83 17.84
CA GLN A 103 -2.67 6.12 16.57
C GLN A 103 -3.66 6.87 15.69
N LEU A 104 -4.74 7.39 16.28
CA LEU A 104 -5.73 8.17 15.56
C LEU A 104 -5.13 9.48 15.01
N LEU A 105 -4.36 10.20 15.83
CA LEU A 105 -3.66 11.41 15.39
C LEU A 105 -2.66 11.11 14.26
N GLY A 106 -1.89 10.03 14.38
CA GLY A 106 -0.97 9.59 13.34
C GLY A 106 -1.69 9.26 12.03
N ALA A 107 -2.79 8.51 12.09
CA ALA A 107 -3.60 8.18 10.92
C ALA A 107 -4.17 9.43 10.24
N LEU A 108 -4.66 10.40 11.02
CA LEU A 108 -5.15 11.69 10.50
C LEU A 108 -4.03 12.51 9.84
N LEU A 109 -2.83 12.53 10.43
CA LEU A 109 -1.67 13.22 9.85
C LEU A 109 -1.22 12.59 8.52
N ILE A 110 -1.18 11.25 8.45
CA ILE A 110 -0.86 10.52 7.20
C ILE A 110 -1.89 10.86 6.12
N ALA A 111 -3.18 10.71 6.43
CA ALA A 111 -4.26 11.01 5.49
C ALA A 111 -4.24 12.48 5.05
N GLY A 112 -3.97 13.41 5.97
CA GLY A 112 -3.81 14.83 5.69
C GLY A 112 -2.62 15.13 4.78
N GLY A 113 -1.48 14.50 5.01
CA GLY A 113 -0.28 14.63 4.17
C GLY A 113 -0.54 14.16 2.73
N ILE A 114 -1.17 13.00 2.57
CA ILE A 114 -1.56 12.45 1.26
C ILE A 114 -2.53 13.41 0.54
N ALA A 115 -3.54 13.93 1.26
CA ALA A 115 -4.50 14.87 0.69
C ALA A 115 -3.84 16.20 0.25
N CYS A 116 -2.86 16.69 1.01
CA CYS A 116 -2.08 17.86 0.65
C CYS A 116 -1.29 17.64 -0.65
N LEU A 117 -0.58 16.51 -0.75
CA LEU A 117 0.20 16.18 -1.94
C LEU A 117 -0.69 16.00 -3.17
N ALA A 118 -1.80 15.28 -3.03
CA ALA A 118 -2.75 15.08 -4.12
C ALA A 118 -3.31 16.41 -4.67
N ARG A 119 -3.49 17.42 -3.82
CA ARG A 119 -3.92 18.77 -4.23
C ARG A 119 -2.80 19.55 -4.92
N SER A 120 -1.57 19.46 -4.43
CA SER A 120 -0.42 20.13 -5.04
C SER A 120 -0.21 19.63 -6.48
N GLU A 121 -0.27 18.32 -6.68
CA GLU A 121 -0.05 17.68 -7.98
C GLU A 121 -1.20 17.96 -8.97
N ALA A 122 -2.42 18.11 -8.46
CA ALA A 122 -3.56 18.55 -9.28
C ALA A 122 -3.44 20.00 -9.74
N ALA A 123 -2.69 20.85 -9.01
CA ALA A 123 -2.47 22.25 -9.35
C ALA A 123 -1.30 22.44 -10.33
N GLU A 124 -0.28 21.58 -10.27
CA GLU A 124 0.92 21.65 -11.13
C GLU A 124 0.65 21.21 -12.58
N GLN A 125 -0.45 20.48 -12.85
CA GLN A 125 -0.79 19.98 -14.17
C GLN A 125 -1.39 21.12 -15.04
N PRO A 126 -0.69 21.65 -16.07
CA PRO A 126 -1.19 22.75 -16.87
C PRO A 126 -2.42 22.32 -17.68
N PRO A 127 -3.45 23.16 -17.84
CA PRO A 127 -4.55 22.88 -18.77
C PRO A 127 -3.97 22.74 -20.18
N ASP A 128 -4.33 21.64 -20.87
CA ASP A 128 -3.89 21.28 -22.23
C ASP A 128 -3.64 22.52 -23.11
N ALA A 129 -2.37 22.81 -23.41
CA ALA A 129 -2.04 23.80 -24.43
C ALA A 129 -2.50 23.24 -25.79
N PRO A 130 -3.42 23.92 -26.50
CA PRO A 130 -3.87 23.45 -27.80
C PRO A 130 -2.70 23.49 -28.80
N GLY A 131 -2.40 22.34 -29.40
CA GLY A 131 -1.60 22.12 -30.61
C GLY A 131 -0.55 23.17 -30.99
N ALA A 132 0.72 22.90 -30.67
CA ALA A 132 1.84 23.49 -31.41
C ALA A 132 2.25 22.52 -32.55
N PRO A 133 2.33 22.98 -33.82
CA PRO A 133 2.69 22.13 -34.95
C PRO A 133 4.13 21.61 -34.84
N GLY A 134 4.35 20.40 -35.37
CA GLY A 134 5.62 19.70 -35.31
C GLY A 134 6.82 20.53 -35.78
N THR A 135 7.83 20.61 -34.92
CA THR A 135 9.17 21.05 -35.29
C THR A 135 9.96 19.84 -35.79
N PRO A 136 10.48 19.83 -37.03
CA PRO A 136 11.24 18.70 -37.53
C PRO A 136 12.60 18.67 -36.82
N ARG A 137 12.92 17.54 -36.17
CA ARG A 137 14.30 17.26 -35.73
C ARG A 137 15.08 16.77 -36.95
N GLY A 138 15.78 17.69 -37.60
CA GLY A 138 16.87 17.39 -38.52
C GLY A 138 18.18 17.93 -37.96
N ALA A 139 19.12 17.02 -37.74
CA ALA A 139 20.59 17.13 -37.89
C ALA A 139 21.26 16.00 -37.10
#